data_AF-T1H3N3-F1
#
_entry.id   AF-T1H3N3-F1
#
_cell.length_a   1.000
_cell.length_b   1.000
_cell.length_c   1.000
_cell.angle_alpha   90.00
_cell.angle_beta   90.00
_cell.angle_gamma   90.00
#
_symmetry.space_group_name_H-M   'P 1'
#
loop_
_entity.id
_entity.type
_entity.pdbx_description
1 polymer ?
#
loop_
_entity_poly.entity_id
_entity_poly.type
_entity_poly.pdbx_seq_one_letter_code
_entity_poly.pdbx_strand_id
1 'polypeptide(L)'
;MNRQGKYCFDAGDSRANENLLLTSMHLIFARQHNYLARGLQKANPQWSDEKVFQEARKILAAQMQHITYNEFLPILLGTEYSKAKGIYSTFNFESDTYDDSVNPSIANYFAASVFRFAHTLLPPLRGRDHGLPSYSVFRKHCKLPPADTWEELKKTVDAESFKSIKSVFGHRRSLWKLIS
;
A
#
# COMPACT_ATOMS: atom_id res chain seq x y z
N MET A 1 10.47 16.74 22.61
CA MET A 1 11.74 17.39 22.23
C MET A 1 12.84 16.36 22.19
N ASN A 2 13.44 16.07 21.02
CA ASN A 2 14.60 15.18 20.93
C ASN A 2 15.89 16.01 20.78
N ARG A 3 16.93 15.65 21.54
CA ARG A 3 18.18 16.38 21.82
C ARG A 3 19.08 16.77 20.61
N GLN A 4 18.62 16.65 19.36
CA GLN A 4 19.50 16.74 18.17
C GLN A 4 19.00 17.69 17.06
N GLY A 5 18.05 18.59 17.31
CA GLY A 5 17.68 19.62 16.33
C GLY A 5 17.07 19.11 15.02
N LYS A 6 16.61 17.85 14.99
CA LYS A 6 15.85 17.29 13.85
C LYS A 6 14.38 17.64 14.02
N TYR A 7 13.88 18.53 13.16
CA TYR A 7 12.48 18.89 13.07
C TYR A 7 11.73 17.76 12.32
N CYS A 8 10.83 17.07 13.02
CA CYS A 8 9.86 16.18 12.40
C CYS A 8 8.53 16.93 12.25
N PHE A 9 7.87 16.78 11.11
CA PHE A 9 6.53 17.31 10.88
C PHE A 9 5.51 16.48 11.66
N ASP A 10 4.49 17.14 12.19
CA ASP A 10 3.37 16.45 12.82
C ASP A 10 2.32 16.07 11.76
N ALA A 11 1.78 14.87 11.87
CA ALA A 11 0.86 14.29 10.89
C ALA A 11 0.03 13.17 11.51
N GLY A 12 -1.05 12.77 10.83
CA GLY A 12 -1.93 11.68 11.28
C GLY A 12 -1.29 10.29 11.31
N ASP A 13 -0.09 10.11 10.75
CA ASP A 13 0.70 8.88 10.84
C ASP A 13 2.10 9.18 11.39
N SER A 14 2.55 8.42 12.40
CA SER A 14 3.82 8.65 13.09
C SER A 14 5.05 8.43 12.21
N ARG A 15 4.89 7.79 11.04
CA ARG A 15 5.95 7.50 10.07
C ARG A 15 5.98 8.50 8.94
N ALA A 16 5.17 9.56 8.97
CA ALA A 16 5.13 10.59 7.93
C ALA A 16 6.52 11.17 7.60
N ASN A 17 7.48 11.10 8.53
CA ASN A 17 8.85 11.60 8.38
C ASN A 17 9.89 10.52 8.01
N GLU A 18 9.47 9.32 7.63
CA GLU A 18 10.38 8.19 7.36
C GLU A 18 11.31 8.46 6.17
N ASN A 19 10.79 9.08 5.11
CA ASN A 19 11.57 9.53 3.96
C ASN A 19 10.93 10.78 3.33
N LEU A 20 11.71 11.52 2.55
CA LEU A 20 11.28 12.79 1.96
C LEU A 20 10.06 12.65 1.03
N LEU A 21 9.95 11.55 0.29
CA LEU A 21 8.82 11.31 -0.62
C LEU A 21 7.52 11.16 0.17
N LEU A 22 7.53 10.35 1.24
CA LEU A 22 6.36 10.17 2.11
C LEU A 22 5.97 11.49 2.80
N THR A 23 6.93 12.22 3.35
CA THR A 23 6.70 13.56 3.93
C THR A 23 6.05 14.50 2.91
N SER A 24 6.52 14.47 1.66
CA SER A 24 5.99 15.31 0.59
C SER A 24 4.54 14.96 0.25
N MET A 25 4.20 13.67 0.23
CA MET A 25 2.82 13.21 0.01
C MET A 25 1.88 13.69 1.13
N HIS A 26 2.28 13.55 2.40
CA HIS A 26 1.52 14.10 3.53
C HIS A 26 1.28 15.61 3.39
N LEU A 27 2.31 16.36 2.99
CA LEU A 27 2.21 17.80 2.77
C LEU A 27 1.26 18.16 1.63
N ILE A 28 1.28 17.42 0.52
CA ILE A 28 0.38 17.62 -0.62
C ILE A 28 -1.08 17.46 -0.18
N PHE A 29 -1.40 16.37 0.53
CA PHE A 29 -2.77 16.15 1.00
C PHE A 29 -3.21 17.16 2.07
N ALA A 30 -2.31 17.59 2.96
CA ALA A 30 -2.61 18.65 3.92
C ALA A 30 -2.89 20.00 3.24
N ARG A 31 -2.13 20.34 2.18
CA ARG A 31 -2.38 21.54 1.37
C ARG A 31 -3.69 21.45 0.61
N GLN A 32 -4.01 20.29 0.06
CA GLN A 32 -5.28 20.05 -0.63
C GLN A 32 -6.47 20.18 0.31
N HIS A 33 -6.38 19.65 1.53
CA HIS A 33 -7.40 19.88 2.57
C HIS A 33 -7.65 21.37 2.79
N ASN A 34 -6.59 22.16 2.98
CA ASN A 34 -6.70 23.60 3.22
C ASN A 34 -7.22 24.37 2.01
N TYR A 35 -6.88 23.92 0.79
CA TYR A 35 -7.44 24.47 -0.43
C TYR A 35 -8.97 24.26 -0.50
N LEU A 36 -9.42 23.03 -0.22
CA LEU A 36 -10.84 22.68 -0.17
C LEU A 36 -11.58 23.46 0.93
N ALA A 37 -11.03 23.52 2.13
CA ALA A 37 -11.62 24.24 3.26
C ALA A 37 -11.83 25.72 2.96
N ARG A 38 -10.82 26.40 2.37
CA ARG A 38 -10.94 27.80 1.96
C ARG A 38 -12.01 28.00 0.88
N GLY A 39 -12.09 27.10 -0.09
CA GLY A 39 -13.12 27.12 -1.13
C GLY A 39 -14.52 26.95 -0.55
N LEU A 40 -14.70 25.98 0.35
CA LEU A 40 -15.98 25.70 1.02
C LEU A 40 -16.43 26.86 1.90
N GLN A 41 -15.54 27.44 2.70
CA GLN A 41 -15.84 28.60 3.55
C GLN A 41 -16.24 29.83 2.71
N LYS A 42 -15.57 30.05 1.57
CA LYS A 42 -15.92 31.16 0.66
C LYS A 42 -17.29 30.96 0.03
N ALA A 43 -17.64 29.73 -0.34
CA ALA A 43 -18.95 29.39 -0.90
C ALA A 43 -20.06 29.36 0.16
N ASN A 44 -19.72 29.04 1.41
CA ASN A 44 -20.66 28.90 2.52
C ASN A 44 -20.17 29.70 3.75
N PRO A 45 -20.29 31.04 3.75
CA PRO A 45 -19.79 31.89 4.84
C PRO A 45 -20.42 31.60 6.21
N GLN A 46 -21.62 31.01 6.22
CA GLN A 46 -22.37 30.66 7.42
C GLN A 46 -21.94 29.35 8.07
N TRP A 47 -21.11 28.54 7.41
CA TRP A 47 -20.63 27.29 7.99
C TRP A 47 -19.66 27.55 9.13
N SER A 48 -19.75 26.75 10.19
CA SER A 48 -18.76 26.71 11.26
C SER A 48 -17.47 26.04 10.80
N ASP A 49 -16.37 26.32 11.51
CA ASP A 49 -15.07 25.71 11.27
C ASP A 49 -15.13 24.17 11.24
N GLU A 50 -15.80 23.56 12.20
CA GLU A 50 -16.00 22.10 12.25
C GLU A 50 -16.72 21.56 11.01
N LYS A 51 -17.77 22.26 10.54
CA LYS A 51 -18.50 21.83 9.34
C LYS A 51 -17.61 21.92 8.11
N VAL A 52 -16.83 23.00 7.96
CA VAL A 52 -15.88 23.17 6.85
C VAL A 52 -14.80 22.09 6.90
N PHE A 53 -14.25 21.80 8.08
CA PHE A 53 -13.25 20.75 8.27
C PHE A 53 -13.78 19.37 7.84
N GLN A 54 -14.96 18.97 8.32
CA GLN A 54 -15.51 17.64 8.00
C GLN A 54 -15.86 17.50 6.52
N GLU A 55 -16.41 18.55 5.88
CA GLU A 55 -16.72 18.51 4.44
C GLU A 55 -15.44 18.49 3.59
N ALA A 56 -14.42 19.28 3.95
CA ALA A 56 -13.12 19.23 3.28
C ALA A 56 -12.46 17.85 3.43
N ARG A 57 -12.50 17.27 4.64
CA ARG A 57 -12.03 15.91 4.92
C ARG A 57 -12.77 14.86 4.10
N LYS A 58 -14.10 14.97 3.97
CA LYS A 58 -14.94 14.04 3.19
C LYS A 58 -14.57 14.06 1.72
N ILE A 59 -14.41 15.24 1.13
CA ILE A 59 -14.00 15.39 -0.28
C ILE A 59 -12.59 14.84 -0.48
N LEU A 60 -11.66 15.16 0.41
CA LEU A 60 -10.28 14.65 0.32
C LEU A 60 -10.22 13.13 0.41
N ALA A 61 -10.99 12.51 1.31
CA ALA A 61 -11.08 11.06 1.41
C ALA A 61 -11.62 10.44 0.11
N ALA A 62 -12.64 11.04 -0.51
CA ALA A 62 -13.15 10.60 -1.81
C ALA A 62 -12.10 10.73 -2.92
N GLN A 63 -11.32 11.82 -2.94
CA GLN A 63 -10.20 12.00 -3.89
C GLN A 63 -9.13 10.90 -3.71
N MET A 64 -8.74 10.61 -2.47
CA MET A 64 -7.78 9.54 -2.17
C MET A 64 -8.29 8.16 -2.60
N GLN A 65 -9.57 7.86 -2.35
CA GLN A 65 -10.20 6.63 -2.81
C GLN A 65 -10.24 6.55 -4.34
N HIS A 66 -10.64 7.63 -5.02
CA HIS A 66 -10.67 7.66 -6.48
C HIS A 66 -9.30 7.38 -7.10
N ILE A 67 -8.25 8.08 -6.65
CA ILE A 67 -6.86 7.85 -7.10
C ILE A 67 -6.44 6.40 -6.82
N THR A 68 -6.78 5.86 -5.65
CA THR A 68 -6.40 4.49 -5.28
C THR A 68 -7.06 3.45 -6.20
N TYR A 69 -8.37 3.53 -6.40
CA TYR A 69 -9.14 2.50 -7.11
C TYR A 69 -9.13 2.65 -8.63
N ASN A 70 -9.08 3.86 -9.16
CA ASN A 70 -9.15 4.10 -10.60
C ASN A 70 -7.78 4.33 -11.27
N GLU A 71 -6.75 4.70 -10.50
CA GLU A 71 -5.42 4.98 -11.06
C GLU A 71 -4.38 3.99 -10.53
N PHE A 72 -4.19 3.90 -9.22
CA PHE A 72 -3.11 3.10 -8.63
C PHE A 72 -3.33 1.59 -8.76
N LEU A 73 -4.49 1.07 -8.34
CA LEU A 73 -4.78 -0.37 -8.39
C LEU A 73 -4.79 -0.93 -9.82
N PRO A 74 -5.35 -0.25 -10.84
CA PRO A 74 -5.32 -0.75 -12.22
C PRO A 74 -3.91 -0.82 -12.82
N ILE A 75 -3.01 0.10 -12.45
CA ILE A 75 -1.60 0.03 -12.84
C ILE A 75 -0.93 -1.19 -12.21
N LEU A 76 -1.26 -1.49 -10.95
CA LEU A 76 -0.66 -2.59 -10.20
C LEU A 76 -1.19 -3.98 -10.60
N LEU A 77 -2.51 -4.11 -10.72
CA LEU A 77 -3.21 -5.38 -10.92
C LEU A 77 -3.50 -5.68 -12.40
N GLY A 78 -3.40 -4.68 -13.25
CA GLY A 78 -3.84 -4.73 -14.65
C GLY A 78 -5.30 -4.32 -14.81
N THR A 79 -5.60 -3.69 -15.95
CA THR A 79 -6.93 -3.17 -16.29
C THR A 79 -7.98 -4.28 -16.40
N GLU A 80 -7.65 -5.39 -17.05
CA GLU A 80 -8.59 -6.50 -17.26
C GLU A 80 -8.98 -7.20 -15.94
N TYR A 81 -8.01 -7.42 -15.06
CA TYR A 81 -8.29 -7.96 -13.73
C TYR A 81 -9.14 -7.01 -12.89
N SER A 82 -8.82 -5.71 -12.94
CA SER A 82 -9.55 -4.69 -12.19
C SER A 82 -11.00 -4.54 -12.66
N LYS A 83 -11.26 -4.65 -13.97
CA LYS A 83 -12.62 -4.71 -14.52
C LYS A 83 -13.35 -5.97 -14.07
N ALA A 84 -12.72 -7.14 -14.21
CA ALA A 84 -13.32 -8.42 -13.85
C ALA A 84 -13.66 -8.54 -12.37
N LYS A 85 -12.94 -7.82 -11.50
CA LYS A 85 -13.19 -7.75 -10.06
C LYS A 85 -14.02 -6.56 -9.60
N GLY A 86 -14.51 -5.72 -10.51
CA GLY A 86 -15.33 -4.57 -10.16
C GLY A 86 -14.62 -3.56 -9.27
N ILE A 87 -13.31 -3.38 -9.44
CA ILE A 87 -12.48 -2.49 -8.59
C ILE A 87 -12.76 -1.02 -8.87
N TYR A 88 -13.13 -0.67 -10.10
CA TYR A 88 -13.35 0.73 -10.49
C TYR A 88 -14.48 1.37 -9.69
N SER A 89 -14.21 2.56 -9.14
CA SER A 89 -15.26 3.40 -8.58
C SER A 89 -16.07 3.96 -9.75
N THR A 90 -17.30 3.49 -9.90
CA THR A 90 -18.24 4.01 -10.89
C THR A 90 -18.88 5.31 -10.40
N PHE A 91 -19.20 6.21 -11.33
CA PHE A 91 -19.93 7.46 -11.04
C PHE A 91 -21.46 7.29 -11.07
N ASN A 92 -21.94 6.06 -11.27
CA ASN A 92 -23.36 5.81 -11.35
C ASN A 92 -23.95 5.88 -9.94
N PHE A 93 -24.59 7.02 -9.63
CA PHE A 93 -25.29 7.30 -8.38
C PHE A 93 -26.47 6.33 -8.09
N GLU A 94 -26.74 5.37 -8.97
CA GLU A 94 -27.87 4.44 -8.90
C GLU A 94 -27.55 3.11 -8.21
N SER A 95 -26.27 2.74 -8.03
CA SER A 95 -25.89 1.51 -7.32
C SER A 95 -25.06 1.80 -6.09
N ASP A 96 -25.70 1.76 -4.92
CA ASP A 96 -24.97 1.61 -3.66
C ASP A 96 -24.36 0.20 -3.65
N THR A 97 -23.03 0.11 -3.72
CA THR A 97 -22.29 -1.16 -3.67
C THR A 97 -21.92 -1.56 -2.24
N TYR A 98 -22.41 -0.82 -1.24
CA TYR A 98 -22.20 -1.13 0.16
C TYR A 98 -22.85 -2.47 0.55
N ASP A 99 -22.08 -3.28 1.27
CA ASP A 99 -22.49 -4.55 1.84
C ASP A 99 -22.01 -4.61 3.28
N ASP A 100 -22.95 -4.64 4.24
CA ASP A 100 -22.68 -4.63 5.68
C ASP A 100 -22.15 -5.97 6.19
N SER A 101 -22.29 -7.04 5.40
CA SER A 101 -21.78 -8.37 5.70
C SER A 101 -20.29 -8.53 5.41
N VAL A 102 -19.70 -7.58 4.65
CA VAL A 102 -18.28 -7.59 4.30
C VAL A 102 -17.44 -7.14 5.50
N ASN A 103 -16.43 -7.93 5.86
CA ASN A 103 -15.44 -7.53 6.86
C ASN A 103 -14.37 -6.62 6.24
N PRO A 104 -14.29 -5.33 6.60
CA PRO A 104 -13.33 -4.38 6.04
C PRO A 104 -11.95 -4.44 6.71
N SER A 105 -11.73 -5.36 7.65
CA SER A 105 -10.46 -5.46 8.38
C SER A 105 -9.32 -5.85 7.44
N ILE A 106 -8.16 -5.20 7.61
CA ILE A 106 -6.97 -5.53 6.84
C ILE A 106 -6.47 -6.92 7.22
N ALA A 107 -6.39 -7.83 6.24
CA ALA A 107 -5.87 -9.16 6.46
C ALA A 107 -4.39 -9.13 6.87
N ASN A 108 -4.00 -9.95 7.86
CA ASN A 108 -2.63 -9.96 8.40
C ASN A 108 -1.57 -10.19 7.30
N TYR A 109 -1.81 -11.16 6.40
CA TYR A 109 -0.87 -11.44 5.30
C TYR A 109 -0.75 -10.27 4.30
N PHE A 110 -1.78 -9.43 4.20
CA PHE A 110 -1.74 -8.24 3.33
C PHE A 110 -0.80 -7.18 3.91
N ALA A 111 -0.99 -6.84 5.20
CA ALA A 111 -0.14 -5.87 5.91
C ALA A 111 1.30 -6.38 6.12
N ALA A 112 1.45 -7.68 6.33
CA ALA A 112 2.73 -8.31 6.59
C ALA A 112 3.52 -8.48 5.28
N SER A 113 2.93 -9.09 4.24
CA SER A 113 3.70 -9.56 3.08
C SER A 113 3.31 -8.84 1.79
N VAL A 114 2.02 -8.81 1.44
CA VAL A 114 1.58 -8.41 0.09
C VAL A 114 1.87 -6.95 -0.17
N PHE A 115 1.45 -6.04 0.72
CA PHE A 115 1.62 -4.60 0.49
C PHE A 115 3.07 -4.12 0.65
N ARG A 116 3.99 -4.99 1.13
CA ARG A 116 5.43 -4.72 1.14
C ARG A 116 6.09 -4.86 -0.22
N PHE A 117 5.37 -5.24 -1.28
CA PHE A 117 5.91 -5.19 -2.66
C PHE A 117 6.42 -3.78 -3.02
N ALA A 118 5.86 -2.72 -2.43
CA ALA A 118 6.35 -1.36 -2.64
C ALA A 118 7.84 -1.20 -2.25
N HIS A 119 8.36 -2.02 -1.33
CA HIS A 119 9.79 -2.02 -1.00
C HIS A 119 10.67 -2.62 -2.10
N THR A 120 10.12 -3.37 -3.05
CA THR A 120 10.87 -3.80 -4.24
C THR A 120 10.95 -2.69 -5.30
N LEU A 121 10.07 -1.69 -5.23
CA LEU A 121 10.11 -0.49 -6.07
C LEU A 121 11.08 0.57 -5.51
N LEU A 122 11.57 0.37 -4.28
CA LEU A 122 12.56 1.22 -3.62
C LEU A 122 13.92 0.51 -3.61
N PRO A 123 15.05 1.25 -3.70
CA PRO A 123 16.37 0.66 -3.47
C PRO A 123 16.43 -0.05 -2.10
N PRO A 124 17.01 -1.25 -2.00
CA PRO A 124 16.75 -2.17 -0.89
C PRO A 124 17.25 -1.66 0.47
N LEU A 125 16.32 -1.40 1.38
CA LEU A 125 16.57 -1.22 2.81
C LEU A 125 15.40 -1.88 3.60
N ARG A 126 15.66 -2.99 4.31
CA ARG A 126 14.85 -3.60 5.40
C ARG A 126 13.68 -4.54 5.05
N GLY A 127 14.00 -5.82 4.87
CA GLY A 127 13.01 -6.93 4.79
C GLY A 127 12.99 -7.90 5.99
N ARG A 128 13.77 -7.70 7.07
CA ARG A 128 13.99 -8.73 8.10
C ARG A 128 13.18 -8.62 9.40
N ASP A 129 12.44 -7.54 9.64
CA ASP A 129 11.93 -7.25 11.00
C ASP A 129 10.47 -7.65 11.26
N HIS A 130 9.77 -8.26 10.29
CA HIS A 130 8.31 -8.45 10.35
C HIS A 130 7.81 -9.89 10.46
N GLY A 131 8.68 -10.87 10.72
CA GLY A 131 8.24 -12.26 11.01
C GLY A 131 7.37 -12.88 9.91
N LEU A 132 7.62 -12.52 8.65
CA LEU A 132 6.81 -12.97 7.53
C LEU A 132 6.93 -14.47 7.36
N PRO A 133 5.81 -15.17 7.04
CA PRO A 133 5.86 -16.56 6.72
C PRO A 133 6.74 -16.74 5.48
N SER A 134 7.33 -17.91 5.43
CA SER A 134 8.19 -18.28 4.34
C SER A 134 7.56 -18.20 2.95
N TYR A 135 8.40 -18.02 1.93
CA TYR A 135 7.97 -18.04 0.54
C TYR A 135 7.15 -19.30 0.18
N SER A 136 7.57 -20.48 0.65
CA SER A 136 6.85 -21.74 0.51
C SER A 136 5.48 -21.74 1.17
N VAL A 137 5.36 -21.21 2.40
CA VAL A 137 4.09 -21.09 3.12
C VAL A 137 3.17 -20.10 2.41
N PHE A 138 3.71 -18.97 1.94
CA PHE A 138 2.96 -17.99 1.16
C PHE A 138 2.39 -18.59 -0.14
N ARG A 139 3.19 -19.33 -0.91
CA ARG A 139 2.74 -19.97 -2.16
C ARG A 139 1.65 -21.00 -1.92
N LYS A 140 1.74 -21.77 -0.84
CA LYS A 140 0.67 -22.71 -0.42
C LYS A 140 -0.62 -21.98 -0.07
N HIS A 141 -0.52 -20.89 0.70
CA HIS A 141 -1.67 -20.05 1.05
C HIS A 141 -2.35 -19.44 -0.18
N CYS A 142 -1.57 -18.95 -1.14
CA CYS A 142 -2.07 -18.37 -2.39
C CYS A 142 -2.40 -19.40 -3.49
N LYS A 143 -2.35 -20.71 -3.20
CA LYS A 143 -2.60 -21.80 -4.17
C LYS A 143 -1.73 -21.71 -5.44
N LEU A 144 -0.50 -21.22 -5.31
CA LEU A 144 0.48 -21.14 -6.39
C LEU A 144 1.26 -22.46 -6.52
N PRO A 145 1.84 -22.78 -7.70
CA PRO A 145 2.70 -23.95 -7.87
C PRO A 145 3.83 -23.99 -6.84
N PRO A 146 4.22 -25.14 -6.29
CA PRO A 146 5.27 -25.21 -5.27
C PRO A 146 6.62 -24.73 -5.81
N ALA A 147 7.45 -24.22 -4.90
CA ALA A 147 8.81 -23.76 -5.20
C ALA A 147 9.75 -24.16 -4.04
N ASP A 148 9.63 -25.43 -3.63
CA ASP A 148 10.29 -26.00 -2.44
C ASP A 148 11.65 -26.64 -2.78
N THR A 149 12.06 -26.57 -4.05
CA THR A 149 13.36 -27.01 -4.55
C THR A 149 13.97 -26.00 -5.54
N TRP A 150 15.29 -26.09 -5.77
CA TRP A 150 15.95 -25.24 -6.78
C TRP A 150 15.39 -25.46 -8.19
N GLU A 151 15.03 -26.69 -8.55
CA GLU A 151 14.48 -27.01 -9.87
C GLU A 151 13.06 -26.47 -10.04
N GLU A 152 12.27 -26.43 -8.98
CA GLU A 152 10.96 -25.79 -8.98
C GLU A 152 11.10 -24.26 -8.99
N LEU A 153 12.01 -23.71 -8.19
CA LEU A 153 12.25 -22.27 -8.15
C LEU A 153 12.69 -21.75 -9.53
N LYS A 154 13.57 -22.48 -10.22
CA LYS A 154 14.02 -22.18 -11.60
C LYS A 154 12.87 -22.08 -12.60
N LYS A 155 11.76 -22.78 -12.36
CA LYS A 155 10.55 -22.70 -13.20
C LYS A 155 9.65 -21.51 -12.85
N THR A 156 9.87 -20.88 -11.70
CA THR A 156 9.02 -19.79 -11.18
C THR A 156 9.64 -18.41 -11.29
N VAL A 157 10.96 -18.31 -11.43
CA VAL A 157 11.70 -17.05 -11.59
C VAL A 157 12.51 -17.07 -12.88
N ASP A 158 12.81 -15.90 -13.42
CA ASP A 158 13.66 -15.78 -14.61
C ASP A 158 15.10 -16.25 -14.34
N ALA A 159 15.83 -16.55 -15.42
CA ALA A 159 17.17 -17.14 -15.33
C ALA A 159 18.20 -16.24 -14.61
N GLU A 160 18.07 -14.93 -14.72
CA GLU A 160 18.98 -13.96 -14.11
C GLU A 160 18.71 -13.83 -12.61
N SER A 161 17.44 -13.70 -12.23
CA SER A 161 17.00 -13.77 -10.83
C SER A 161 17.38 -15.10 -10.19
N PHE A 162 17.21 -16.22 -10.90
CA PHE A 162 17.61 -17.54 -10.41
C PHE A 162 19.11 -17.60 -10.11
N LYS A 163 19.95 -17.08 -11.01
CA LYS A 163 21.40 -17.02 -10.85
C LYS A 163 21.79 -16.16 -9.64
N SER A 164 21.14 -15.01 -9.47
CA SER A 164 21.36 -14.10 -8.34
C SER A 164 20.90 -14.70 -7.01
N ILE A 165 19.73 -15.34 -6.95
CA ILE A 165 19.25 -16.04 -5.75
C ILE A 165 20.21 -17.19 -5.41
N LYS A 166 20.69 -17.93 -6.41
CA LYS A 166 21.66 -19.02 -6.23
C LYS A 166 23.03 -18.53 -5.77
N SER A 167 23.48 -17.35 -6.18
CA SER A 167 24.75 -16.78 -5.69
C SER A 167 24.65 -16.34 -4.24
N VAL A 168 23.51 -15.74 -3.84
CA VAL A 168 23.29 -15.23 -2.48
C VAL A 168 23.01 -16.36 -1.48
N PHE A 169 22.24 -17.38 -1.87
CA PHE A 169 21.75 -18.43 -0.98
C PHE A 169 22.33 -19.83 -1.27
N GLY A 170 23.15 -19.99 -2.31
CA GLY A 170 23.71 -21.29 -2.71
C GLY A 170 24.76 -21.85 -1.75
N HIS A 171 25.41 -21.01 -0.95
CA HIS A 171 26.52 -21.45 -0.09
C HIS A 171 26.10 -21.92 1.31
N ARG A 172 24.82 -21.76 1.66
CA ARG A 172 24.35 -21.90 3.04
C ARG A 172 23.03 -22.64 2.98
N ARG A 173 22.85 -23.71 3.77
CA ARG A 173 21.57 -24.46 3.95
C ARG A 173 20.47 -23.54 4.54
N SER A 174 20.14 -22.45 3.87
CA SER A 174 19.43 -21.33 4.47
C SER A 174 18.44 -20.63 3.54
N LEU A 175 18.31 -21.04 2.28
CA LEU A 175 17.09 -20.68 1.54
C LEU A 175 15.87 -21.15 2.32
N TRP A 176 15.90 -22.40 2.79
CA TRP A 176 14.82 -22.99 3.57
C TRP A 176 14.71 -22.46 5.01
N LYS A 177 15.73 -21.81 5.60
CA LYS A 177 15.62 -21.19 6.93
C LYS A 177 15.12 -19.74 6.90
N LEU A 178 15.27 -19.05 5.77
CA LEU A 178 14.53 -17.80 5.48
C LEU A 178 13.11 -18.11 4.97
N ILE A 179 12.89 -19.36 4.61
CA ILE A 179 11.65 -19.93 4.15
C ILE A 179 11.10 -20.99 5.17
N SER A 180 11.47 -20.93 6.45
CA SER A 180 10.81 -21.67 7.55
C SER A 180 10.19 -20.68 8.50
#